data_AF-A0A8J7RDY3-F1
#
_entry.id   AF-A0A8J7RDY3-F1
#
_cell.length_a   1.000
_cell.length_b   1.000
_cell.length_c   1.000
_cell.angle_alpha   90.00
_cell.angle_beta   90.00
_cell.angle_gamma   90.00
#
_symmetry.space_group_name_H-M   'P 1'
#
loop_
_entity.id
_entity.type
_entity.pdbx_description
1 polymer ?
#
loop_
_entity_poly.entity_id
_entity_poly.type
_entity_poly.pdbx_seq_one_letter_code
_entity_poly.pdbx_strand_id
1 'polypeptide(L)'
;MGYVQVLPEFGLVADPVVGLVTTAGVSYQPVIDKVEELEMYTDDLVGMLSGEGSFVASFPGREKSLAIAGGVTALWYGIAVGLLIAGVIALALM
;
A
#
# COMPACT_ATOMS: atom_id res chain seq x y z
N MET A 1 1.14 -11.01 -29.90
CA MET A 1 1.20 -10.95 -31.37
C MET A 1 1.99 -9.71 -31.74
N GLY A 2 3.07 -9.86 -32.51
CA GLY A 2 3.94 -8.74 -32.89
C GLY A 2 3.35 -8.01 -34.10
N TYR A 3 3.49 -6.69 -34.11
CA TYR A 3 2.97 -5.82 -35.17
C TYR A 3 4.10 -4.92 -35.68
N VAL A 4 4.14 -4.66 -36.99
CA VAL A 4 5.25 -3.94 -37.63
C VAL A 4 4.88 -2.47 -37.75
N GLN A 5 5.68 -1.59 -37.13
CA GLN A 5 5.52 -0.14 -37.22
C GLN A 5 5.89 0.31 -38.64
N VAL A 6 4.95 0.96 -39.35
CA VAL A 6 5.17 1.40 -40.74
C VAL A 6 5.40 2.92 -40.81
N LEU A 7 4.54 3.68 -40.13
CA LEU A 7 4.64 5.15 -40.00
C LEU A 7 4.29 5.53 -38.56
N PRO A 8 5.30 5.62 -37.67
CA PRO A 8 5.10 5.92 -36.25
C PRO A 8 4.42 7.27 -36.01
N GLU A 9 4.67 8.27 -36.88
CA GLU A 9 4.16 9.64 -36.73
C GLU A 9 2.64 9.73 -36.92
N PHE A 10 2.05 8.76 -37.62
CA PHE A 10 0.61 8.67 -37.85
C PHE A 10 -0.03 7.50 -37.08
N GLY A 11 0.73 6.81 -36.22
CA GLY A 11 0.26 5.67 -35.44
C GLY A 11 -0.20 4.49 -36.29
N LEU A 12 0.35 4.32 -37.51
CA LEU A 12 -0.04 3.27 -38.44
C LEU A 12 0.83 2.02 -38.26
N VAL A 13 0.16 0.89 -38.09
CA VAL A 13 0.78 -0.39 -37.80
C VAL A 13 0.21 -1.44 -38.76
N ALA A 14 1.10 -2.26 -39.33
CA ALA A 14 0.71 -3.35 -40.22
C ALA A 14 0.64 -4.68 -39.48
N ASP A 15 -0.45 -5.41 -39.71
CA ASP A 15 -0.57 -6.81 -39.32
C ASP A 15 0.21 -7.69 -40.33
N PRO A 16 1.27 -8.39 -39.90
CA PRO A 16 2.11 -9.20 -40.78
C PRO A 16 1.42 -10.45 -41.34
N VAL A 17 0.24 -10.84 -40.83
CA VAL A 17 -0.50 -12.02 -41.30
C VAL A 17 -1.53 -11.66 -42.39
N VAL A 18 -2.13 -10.48 -42.30
CA VAL A 18 -3.24 -10.06 -43.18
C VAL A 18 -2.82 -8.97 -44.18
N GLY A 19 -1.68 -8.31 -43.98
CA GLY A 19 -1.17 -7.28 -44.90
C GLY A 19 -2.00 -5.99 -44.90
N LEU A 20 -2.86 -5.81 -43.90
CA LEU A 20 -3.68 -4.62 -43.70
C LEU A 20 -2.95 -3.62 -42.79
N VAL A 21 -2.96 -2.36 -43.19
CA VAL A 21 -2.46 -1.23 -42.38
C VAL A 21 -3.64 -0.70 -41.56
N THR A 22 -3.51 -0.73 -40.24
CA THR A 22 -4.51 -0.23 -39.28
C THR A 22 -3.89 0.78 -38.33
N THR A 23 -4.70 1.58 -37.65
CA THR A 23 -4.21 2.44 -36.57
C THR A 23 -3.88 1.59 -35.35
N ALA A 24 -2.72 1.82 -34.74
CA ALA A 24 -2.34 1.23 -33.46
C ALA A 24 -3.45 1.53 -32.44
N GLY A 25 -4.03 0.50 -31.83
CA GLY A 25 -4.80 0.71 -30.62
C GLY A 25 -3.92 1.41 -29.59
N VAL A 26 -4.40 2.48 -28.98
CA VAL A 26 -3.65 3.21 -27.95
C VAL A 26 -3.35 2.23 -26.82
N SER A 27 -2.07 2.03 -26.52
CA SER A 27 -1.66 1.14 -25.43
C SER A 27 -1.99 1.80 -24.10
N TYR A 28 -2.99 1.27 -23.39
CA TYR A 28 -3.30 1.66 -22.02
C TYR A 28 -2.40 0.98 -20.98
N GLN A 29 -1.41 0.18 -21.40
CA GLN A 29 -0.52 -0.53 -20.49
C GLN A 29 0.11 0.39 -19.43
N PRO A 30 0.64 1.58 -19.75
CA PRO A 30 1.20 2.47 -18.73
C PRO A 30 0.18 2.95 -17.69
N VAL A 31 -1.10 3.04 -18.07
CA VAL A 31 -2.20 3.42 -17.17
C VAL A 31 -2.56 2.23 -16.28
N ILE A 32 -2.61 1.03 -16.85
CA ILE A 32 -2.87 -0.21 -16.10
C ILE A 32 -1.78 -0.44 -15.05
N ASP A 33 -0.52 -0.28 -15.41
CA ASP A 33 0.61 -0.43 -14.48
C ASP A 33 0.50 0.58 -13.31
N LYS A 34 -0.01 1.80 -13.58
CA LYS A 34 -0.24 2.82 -12.54
C LYS A 34 -1.44 2.51 -11.65
N VAL A 35 -2.47 1.87 -12.19
CA VAL A 35 -3.62 1.41 -11.42
C VAL A 35 -3.21 0.26 -10.49
N GLU A 36 -2.42 -0.69 -10.98
CA GLU A 36 -1.89 -1.80 -10.16
C GLU A 36 -1.00 -1.28 -9.01
N GLU A 37 -0.16 -0.29 -9.28
CA GLU A 37 0.62 0.40 -8.23
C GLU A 37 -0.29 1.08 -7.19
N LEU A 38 -1.38 1.72 -7.63
CA LEU A 38 -2.33 2.39 -6.74
C LEU A 38 -3.10 1.38 -5.86
N GLU A 39 -3.50 0.24 -6.42
CA GLU A 39 -4.17 -0.84 -5.69
C GLU A 39 -3.26 -1.39 -4.59
N MET A 40 -2.00 -1.65 -4.91
CA MET A 40 -1.00 -2.10 -3.94
C MET A 40 -0.86 -1.14 -2.74
N TYR A 41 -0.78 0.17 -2.98
CA TYR A 41 -0.71 1.14 -1.88
C TYR A 41 -2.01 1.27 -1.09
N THR A 42 -3.15 1.07 -1.76
CA THR A 42 -4.46 1.12 -1.09
C THR A 42 -4.63 -0.07 -0.15
N ASP A 43 -4.22 -1.27 -0.57
CA ASP A 43 -4.20 -2.47 0.27
C ASP A 43 -3.25 -2.31 1.46
N ASP A 44 -2.10 -1.65 1.25
CA ASP A 44 -1.14 -1.33 2.31
C ASP A 44 -1.78 -0.45 3.41
N LEU A 45 -2.53 0.59 2.99
CA LEU A 45 -3.25 1.48 3.91
C LEU A 45 -4.35 0.75 4.69
N VAL A 46 -5.09 -0.16 4.05
CA VAL A 46 -6.07 -1.00 4.75
C VAL A 46 -5.37 -1.94 5.74
N GLY A 47 -4.23 -2.50 5.36
CA GLY A 47 -3.36 -3.27 6.26
C GLY A 47 -2.84 -2.46 7.45
N MET A 48 -2.65 -1.14 7.30
CA MET A 48 -2.19 -0.26 8.40
C MET A 48 -3.30 -0.12 9.44
N LEU A 49 -4.55 -0.05 8.98
CA LEU A 49 -5.72 0.07 9.85
C LEU A 49 -5.93 -1.20 10.70
N SER A 50 -5.63 -2.39 10.16
CA SER A 50 -5.74 -3.64 10.92
C SER A 50 -4.58 -3.85 11.89
N GLY A 51 -3.43 -3.20 11.69
CA GLY A 51 -2.23 -3.35 12.52
C GLY A 51 -1.54 -4.71 12.39
N GLU A 52 -2.05 -5.59 11.53
CA GLU A 52 -1.51 -6.92 11.25
C GLU A 52 -0.88 -7.05 9.85
N GLY A 53 -1.06 -6.05 8.99
CA GLY A 53 -0.56 -6.07 7.61
C GLY A 53 0.98 -6.10 7.51
N SER A 54 1.49 -6.90 6.58
CA SER A 54 2.87 -6.80 6.08
C SER A 54 2.93 -5.63 5.11
N PHE A 55 3.55 -4.51 5.53
CA PHE A 55 3.59 -3.36 4.64
C PHE A 55 4.55 -3.56 3.47
N VAL A 56 4.20 -3.04 2.30
CA VAL A 56 5.03 -3.11 1.09
C VAL A 56 6.42 -2.48 1.31
N ALA A 57 6.49 -1.44 2.15
CA ALA A 57 7.73 -0.79 2.56
C ALA A 57 8.42 -1.42 3.79
N SER A 58 7.83 -2.46 4.40
CA SER A 58 8.38 -3.10 5.60
C SER A 58 9.34 -4.24 5.27
N PHE A 59 10.37 -4.38 6.11
CA PHE A 59 11.26 -5.52 6.03
C PHE A 59 10.50 -6.84 6.27
N PRO A 60 10.81 -7.91 5.53
CA PRO A 60 10.20 -9.23 5.72
C PRO A 60 10.26 -9.66 7.19
N GLY A 61 9.15 -10.17 7.73
CA GLY A 61 9.06 -10.64 9.12
C GLY A 61 8.76 -9.57 10.18
N ARG A 62 8.38 -8.33 9.79
CA ARG A 62 7.91 -7.28 10.73
C ARG A 62 6.39 -7.18 10.85
N GLU A 63 5.68 -8.25 10.50
CA GLU A 63 4.24 -8.38 10.72
C GLU A 63 3.89 -8.12 12.19
N LYS A 64 2.75 -7.47 12.44
CA LYS A 64 2.20 -7.20 13.79
C LYS A 64 3.09 -6.32 14.69
N SER A 65 4.16 -5.73 14.16
CA SER A 65 5.05 -4.85 14.93
C SER A 65 4.31 -3.65 15.52
N LEU A 66 3.34 -3.09 14.80
CA LEU A 66 2.46 -2.02 15.28
C LEU A 66 1.61 -2.45 16.48
N ALA A 67 0.99 -3.64 16.41
CA ALA A 67 0.17 -4.17 17.49
C ALA A 67 1.00 -4.39 18.77
N ILE A 68 2.20 -4.96 18.63
CA ILE A 68 3.10 -5.21 19.76
C ILE A 68 3.63 -3.90 20.34
N ALA A 69 4.12 -2.98 19.50
CA ALA A 69 4.64 -1.69 19.95
C ALA A 69 3.56 -0.83 20.62
N GLY A 70 2.36 -0.79 20.05
CA GLY A 70 1.20 -0.12 20.62
C GLY A 70 0.76 -0.72 21.96
N GLY A 71 0.72 -2.04 22.06
CA GLY A 71 0.40 -2.73 23.31
C GLY A 71 1.38 -2.42 24.44
N VAL A 72 2.69 -2.46 24.15
CA VAL A 72 3.74 -2.15 25.14
C VAL A 72 3.68 -0.69 25.60
N THR A 73 3.48 0.25 24.68
CA THR A 73 3.35 1.67 25.06
C THR A 73 2.09 1.92 25.87
N ALA A 74 0.94 1.36 25.45
CA ALA A 74 -0.31 1.47 26.20
C ALA A 74 -0.18 0.91 27.63
N LEU A 75 0.53 -0.20 27.82
CA LEU A 75 0.81 -0.77 29.15
C LEU A 75 1.56 0.23 30.04
N TRP A 76 2.64 0.82 29.54
CA TRP A 76 3.45 1.78 30.31
C TRP A 76 2.66 3.04 30.67
N TYR A 77 1.90 3.59 29.73
CA TYR A 77 1.03 4.73 30.01
C TYR A 77 -0.07 4.37 31.01
N GLY A 78 -0.66 3.17 30.90
CA GLY A 78 -1.64 2.68 31.86
C GLY A 78 -1.08 2.60 33.29
N ILE A 79 0.15 2.09 33.45
CA ILE A 79 0.84 2.05 34.75
C ILE A 79 1.10 3.46 35.29
N ALA A 80 1.64 4.35 34.46
CA ALA A 80 1.95 5.72 34.89
C ALA A 80 0.70 6.48 35.33
N VAL A 81 -0.37 6.43 34.54
CA VAL A 81 -1.65 7.07 34.85
C VAL A 81 -2.31 6.42 36.06
N GLY A 82 -2.29 5.09 36.15
CA GLY A 82 -2.85 4.35 37.29
C GLY A 82 -2.16 4.71 38.60
N LEU A 83 -0.84 4.78 38.61
CA LEU A 83 -0.06 5.20 39.78
C LEU A 83 -0.33 6.65 40.17
N LEU A 84 -0.48 7.54 39.19
CA LEU A 84 -0.82 8.93 39.45
C LEU A 84 -2.19 9.04 40.14
N ILE A 85 -3.21 8.36 39.62
CA ILE A 85 -4.55 8.35 40.22
C ILE A 85 -4.52 7.73 41.61
N ALA A 86 -3.86 6.58 41.77
CA ALA A 86 -3.73 5.92 43.07
C ALA A 86 -3.02 6.80 44.11
N GLY A 87 -1.97 7.53 43.70
CA GLY A 87 -1.27 8.48 44.55
C GLY A 87 -2.15 9.65 45.00
N VAL A 88 -2.94 10.21 44.07
CA VAL A 88 -3.90 11.28 44.39
C VAL A 88 -4.95 10.80 45.40
N ILE A 89 -5.51 9.60 45.19
CA ILE A 89 -6.50 9.02 46.11
C ILE A 89 -5.89 8.75 47.48
N ALA A 90 -4.69 8.17 47.53
CA ALA A 90 -4.00 7.88 48.78
C ALA A 90 -3.73 9.15 49.60
N LEU A 91 -3.31 10.24 48.94
CA LEU A 91 -3.11 11.54 49.59
C LEU A 91 -4.42 12.20 50.03
N ALA A 92 -5.51 12.02 49.27
CA ALA A 92 -6.81 12.58 49.63
C ALA A 92 -7.47 11.87 50.83
N LEU A 93 -7.07 10.62 51.11
CA LEU A 93 -7.57 9.81 52.23
C LEU A 93 -6.69 9.89 53.49
N MET A 94 -5.55 10.59 53.42
CA MET A 94 -4.61 10.81 54.52
C MET A 94 -4.88 12.14 55.22
#